data_AF-A0A497JU80-F1
#
_entry.id   AF-A0A497JU80-F1
#
_cell.length_a   1.000
_cell.length_b   1.000
_cell.length_c   1.000
_cell.angle_alpha   90.00
_cell.angle_beta   90.00
_cell.angle_gamma   90.00
#
_symmetry.space_group_name_H-M   'P 1'
#
loop_
_entity.id
_entity.type
_entity.pdbx_description
1 polymer ?
#
loop_
_entity_poly.entity_id
_entity_poly.type
_entity_poly.pdbx_seq_one_letter_code
_entity_poly.pdbx_strand_id
1 'polypeptide(L)'
;MKDAGRSGDEFFSPSIVRVSLGSAILLGLTRGRLDAEPTTIYLLTYRRGRCTANCGFCPQARDSTARSDMLSRVVWPPFSTVEVVDRVGKAFGDRRIRRVCIQSLNVPGILEEIISLARMIRLT
;
A
#
# COMPACT_ATOMS: atom_id res chain seq x y z
N MET A 1 -19.02 -19.52 -27.28
CA MET A 1 -19.59 -18.36 -26.57
C MET A 1 -18.49 -17.81 -25.67
N LYS A 2 -17.80 -16.69 -25.90
CA LYS A 2 -18.24 -15.30 -26.15
C LYS A 2 -19.25 -14.79 -25.12
N ASP A 3 -18.78 -14.63 -23.88
CA ASP A 3 -19.33 -13.66 -22.93
C ASP A 3 -18.62 -12.33 -23.19
N ALA A 4 -19.28 -11.40 -23.87
CA ALA A 4 -20.14 -10.37 -23.29
C ALA A 4 -19.30 -9.27 -22.63
N GLY A 5 -19.42 -8.07 -23.19
CA GLY A 5 -18.48 -6.97 -23.01
C GLY A 5 -18.39 -6.44 -21.57
N ARG A 6 -17.20 -5.96 -21.22
CA ARG A 6 -17.03 -4.99 -20.15
C ARG A 6 -16.97 -3.60 -20.77
N SER A 7 -18.14 -3.03 -20.98
CA SER A 7 -18.34 -1.59 -21.13
C SER A 7 -18.30 -0.93 -19.75
N GLY A 8 -17.53 0.14 -19.60
CA GLY A 8 -17.64 1.08 -18.47
C GLY A 8 -16.42 1.09 -17.54
N ASP A 9 -15.91 2.30 -17.31
CA ASP A 9 -14.92 2.68 -16.29
C ASP A 9 -15.36 2.31 -14.85
N GLU A 10 -15.38 1.02 -14.51
CA GLU A 10 -15.37 0.62 -13.09
C GLU A 10 -13.95 0.76 -12.55
N PHE A 11 -13.65 1.92 -11.97
CA PHE A 11 -12.42 2.15 -11.22
C PHE A 11 -12.41 1.23 -9.98
N PHE A 12 -11.70 0.10 -10.10
CA PHE A 12 -11.39 -0.73 -8.94
C PHE A 12 -10.48 0.07 -8.00
N SER A 13 -11.00 0.42 -6.82
CA SER A 13 -10.21 1.05 -5.76
C SER A 13 -9.76 -0.04 -4.79
N PRO A 14 -8.45 -0.13 -4.46
CA PRO A 14 -7.98 -1.12 -3.51
C PRO A 14 -8.62 -0.86 -2.14
N SER A 15 -9.30 -1.83 -1.56
CA SER A 15 -9.92 -1.69 -0.23
C SER A 15 -8.92 -1.77 0.92
N ILE A 16 -7.76 -2.41 0.68
CA ILE A 16 -6.70 -2.60 1.66
C ILE A 16 -5.36 -2.18 1.04
N VAL A 17 -4.54 -1.50 1.83
CA VAL A 17 -3.14 -1.22 1.51
C VAL A 17 -2.27 -1.60 2.70
N ARG A 18 -1.04 -2.03 2.45
CA ARG A 18 -0.06 -2.20 3.52
C ARG A 18 0.71 -0.92 3.75
N VAL A 19 0.99 -0.63 5.00
CA VAL A 19 1.68 0.59 5.43
C VAL A 19 2.94 0.17 6.16
N SER A 20 4.09 0.80 5.92
CA SER A 20 5.27 0.47 6.73
C SER A 20 5.02 0.82 8.20
N LEU A 21 5.55 0.03 9.15
CA LEU A 21 5.26 0.21 10.58
C LEU A 21 5.48 1.65 11.06
N GLY A 22 6.56 2.31 10.64
CA GLY A 22 6.83 3.70 11.01
C GLY A 22 5.80 4.68 10.46
N SER A 23 5.35 4.48 9.22
CA SER A 23 4.27 5.27 8.62
C SER A 23 2.95 5.03 9.36
N ALA A 24 2.66 3.79 9.75
CA ALA A 24 1.45 3.43 10.47
C ALA A 24 1.38 4.10 11.86
N ILE A 25 2.50 4.19 12.56
CA ILE A 25 2.58 4.91 13.84
C ILE A 25 2.37 6.42 13.61
N LEU A 26 3.05 7.03 12.64
CA LEU A 26 2.90 8.47 12.35
C LEU A 26 1.45 8.86 12.01
N LEU A 27 0.79 8.05 11.18
CA LEU A 27 -0.61 8.22 10.77
C LEU A 27 -1.63 7.89 11.89
N GLY A 28 -1.15 7.39 13.04
CA GLY A 28 -2.00 7.00 14.16
C GLY A 28 -2.90 5.79 13.85
N LEU A 29 -2.44 4.90 12.96
CA LEU A 29 -3.12 3.65 12.61
C LEU A 29 -2.74 2.52 13.58
N THR A 30 -1.59 2.63 14.23
CA THR A 30 -1.15 1.73 15.29
C THR A 30 -0.36 2.50 16.34
N ARG A 31 -0.27 1.93 17.55
CA ARG A 31 0.54 2.49 18.64
C ARG A 31 1.99 2.04 18.50
N GLY A 32 2.92 2.94 18.80
CA GLY A 32 4.34 2.63 18.84
C GLY A 32 5.15 3.88 19.15
N ARG A 33 6.46 3.70 19.34
CA ARG A 33 7.40 4.79 19.58
C ARG A 33 8.24 5.02 18.32
N LEU A 34 8.37 6.29 17.95
CA LEU A 34 9.28 6.74 16.89
C LEU A 34 10.27 7.71 17.53
N ASP A 35 11.57 7.41 17.45
CA ASP A 35 12.59 8.36 17.87
C ASP A 35 12.79 9.48 16.83
N ALA A 36 12.41 9.22 15.58
CA ALA A 36 12.34 10.21 14.50
C ALA A 36 11.14 9.92 13.59
N GLU A 37 10.28 10.91 13.39
CA GLU A 37 9.12 10.79 12.50
C GLU A 37 9.55 10.82 11.02
N PRO A 38 9.08 9.88 10.17
CA PRO A 38 9.37 9.92 8.75
C PRO A 38 8.59 11.04 8.05
N THR A 39 9.25 11.84 7.21
CA THR A 39 8.56 12.84 6.36
C THR A 39 7.93 12.23 5.10
N THR A 40 8.02 10.91 4.92
CA THR A 40 7.47 10.16 3.79
C THR A 40 6.66 8.98 4.29
N ILE A 41 5.44 8.84 3.77
CA ILE A 41 4.60 7.66 3.99
C ILE A 41 4.97 6.59 2.97
N TYR A 42 5.19 5.37 3.44
CA TYR A 42 5.48 4.22 2.59
C TYR A 42 4.30 3.25 2.57
N LEU A 43 3.77 3.04 1.37
CA LEU A 43 2.66 2.14 1.08
C LEU A 43 3.13 0.98 0.22
N LEU A 44 2.51 -0.17 0.39
CA LEU A 44 2.70 -1.37 -0.44
C LEU A 44 1.34 -1.94 -0.80
N THR A 45 1.11 -2.25 -2.09
CA THR A 45 -0.16 -2.85 -2.51
C THR A 45 -0.43 -4.18 -1.81
N TYR A 46 -1.71 -4.47 -1.58
CA TYR A 46 -2.14 -5.66 -0.87
C TYR A 46 -2.78 -6.67 -1.83
N ARG A 47 -2.38 -7.94 -1.69
CA ARG A 47 -3.09 -9.07 -2.28
C ARG A 47 -3.18 -10.20 -1.27
N ARG A 48 -4.27 -10.96 -1.36
CA ARG A 48 -4.35 -12.29 -0.73
C ARG A 48 -3.49 -13.22 -1.57
N GLY A 49 -2.33 -13.62 -1.06
CA GLY A 49 -1.35 -14.44 -1.77
C GLY A 49 0.03 -13.78 -1.84
N ARG A 50 0.84 -14.24 -2.80
CA ARG A 50 2.22 -13.78 -3.03
C ARG A 50 2.32 -13.02 -4.36
N CYS A 51 3.46 -12.39 -4.58
CA CYS A 51 3.86 -11.81 -5.85
C CYS A 51 3.93 -12.89 -6.94
N THR A 52 3.64 -12.55 -8.20
CA THR A 52 3.90 -13.44 -9.35
C THR A 52 5.36 -13.43 -9.78
N ALA A 53 6.23 -12.67 -9.13
CA ALA A 53 7.68 -12.72 -9.31
C ALA A 53 8.34 -13.59 -8.24
N ASN A 54 9.61 -13.96 -8.46
CA ASN A 54 10.36 -14.84 -7.56
C ASN A 54 11.75 -14.31 -7.20
N CYS A 55 11.85 -13.03 -6.82
CA CYS A 55 13.12 -12.43 -6.41
C CYS A 55 13.66 -13.15 -5.16
N GLY A 56 14.89 -13.69 -5.21
CA GLY A 56 15.42 -14.56 -4.15
C GLY A 56 15.56 -13.93 -2.76
N PHE A 57 15.60 -12.60 -2.67
CA PHE A 57 15.64 -11.87 -1.40
C PHE A 57 14.26 -11.44 -0.89
N CYS A 58 13.22 -11.57 -1.70
CA CYS A 58 11.94 -10.94 -1.45
C CYS A 58 11.02 -11.88 -0.65
N PRO A 59 10.56 -11.50 0.55
CA PRO A 59 9.67 -12.32 1.33
C PRO A 59 8.29 -12.45 0.67
N GLN A 60 7.94 -11.56 -0.27
CA GLN A 60 6.72 -11.63 -1.08
C GLN A 60 6.85 -12.51 -2.32
N ALA A 61 8.02 -13.07 -2.61
CA ALA A 61 8.23 -13.95 -3.77
C ALA A 61 7.26 -15.14 -3.76
N ARG A 62 6.90 -15.63 -4.97
CA ARG A 62 5.88 -16.67 -5.16
C ARG A 62 6.13 -17.91 -4.28
N ASP A 63 7.39 -18.33 -4.16
CA ASP A 63 7.80 -19.54 -3.45
C ASP A 63 8.41 -19.26 -2.07
N SER A 64 8.38 -18.00 -1.62
CA SER A 64 8.93 -17.63 -0.32
C SER A 64 8.09 -18.21 0.82
N THR A 65 8.75 -18.93 1.72
CA THR A 65 8.19 -19.41 2.98
C THR A 65 8.29 -18.37 4.10
N ALA A 66 9.03 -17.27 3.89
CA ALA A 66 9.16 -16.20 4.86
C ALA A 66 7.84 -15.45 5.08
N ARG A 67 7.75 -14.75 6.20
CA ARG A 67 6.62 -13.89 6.55
C ARG A 67 6.37 -12.83 5.48
N SER A 68 5.20 -12.85 4.85
CA SER A 68 4.87 -11.93 3.74
C SER A 68 4.82 -10.47 4.19
N ASP A 69 4.50 -10.21 5.45
CA ASP A 69 4.40 -8.89 6.06
C ASP A 69 5.73 -8.31 6.52
N MET A 70 6.83 -9.06 6.45
CA MET A 70 8.15 -8.58 6.87
C MET A 70 9.01 -8.32 5.65
N LEU A 71 9.08 -7.07 5.18
CA LEU A 71 9.79 -6.66 3.97
C LEU A 71 10.88 -5.65 4.34
N SER A 72 12.12 -5.92 3.93
CA SER A 72 13.29 -5.11 4.29
C SER A 72 13.50 -4.96 5.80
N ARG A 73 13.25 -6.02 6.58
CA ARG A 73 13.32 -6.02 8.07
C ARG A 73 12.29 -5.12 8.75
N VAL A 74 11.30 -4.63 8.01
CA VAL A 74 10.20 -3.80 8.51
C VAL A 74 8.89 -4.57 8.39
N VAL A 75 7.98 -4.40 9.35
CA VAL A 75 6.62 -4.96 9.27
C VAL A 75 5.73 -4.04 8.45
N TRP A 76 4.88 -4.63 7.62
CA TRP A 76 3.95 -3.96 6.72
C TRP A 76 2.51 -4.44 6.97
N PRO A 77 1.88 -4.01 8.08
CA PRO A 77 0.52 -4.43 8.39
C PRO A 77 -0.49 -3.88 7.36
N PRO A 78 -1.57 -4.64 7.08
CA PRO A 78 -2.66 -4.18 6.22
C PRO A 78 -3.61 -3.24 6.97
N PHE A 79 -4.09 -2.20 6.28
CA PHE A 79 -5.07 -1.25 6.77
C PHE A 79 -6.11 -0.93 5.69
N SER A 80 -7.25 -0.39 6.09
CA SER A 80 -8.26 0.14 5.16
C SER A 80 -7.65 1.27 4.33
N THR A 81 -7.74 1.19 3.01
CA THR A 81 -7.21 2.23 2.11
C THR A 81 -7.86 3.59 2.37
N VAL A 82 -9.18 3.60 2.59
CA VAL A 82 -9.93 4.85 2.85
C VAL A 82 -9.42 5.51 4.13
N GLU A 83 -9.19 4.73 5.19
CA GLU A 83 -8.64 5.25 6.44
C GLU A 83 -7.22 5.79 6.24
N VAL A 84 -6.36 5.04 5.53
CA VAL A 84 -4.99 5.48 5.23
C VAL A 84 -4.99 6.79 4.46
N VAL A 85 -5.83 6.92 3.43
CA VAL A 85 -5.96 8.11 2.60
C VAL A 85 -6.41 9.33 3.43
N ASP A 86 -7.43 9.18 4.28
CA ASP A 86 -7.87 10.24 5.20
C ASP A 86 -6.75 10.70 6.15
N ARG A 87 -6.03 9.76 6.77
CA ARG A 87 -4.91 10.09 7.68
C ARG A 87 -3.74 10.74 6.95
N VAL A 88 -3.46 10.32 5.71
CA VAL A 88 -2.43 10.93 4.85
C VAL A 88 -2.78 12.39 4.55
N GLY A 89 -4.03 12.68 4.16
CA GLY A 89 -4.49 14.05 3.90
C GLY A 89 -4.32 14.95 5.13
N LYS A 90 -4.75 14.49 6.30
CA LYS A 90 -4.56 15.20 7.58
C LYS A 90 -3.08 15.47 7.89
N ALA A 91 -2.24 14.43 7.82
CA ALA A 91 -0.82 14.57 8.09
C ALA A 91 -0.10 15.51 7.10
N PHE A 92 -0.55 15.56 5.85
CA PHE A 92 -0.04 16.50 4.85
C PHE A 92 -0.49 17.95 5.14
N GLY A 93 -1.78 18.15 5.48
CA GLY A 93 -2.30 19.45 5.89
C GLY A 93 -1.58 20.04 7.11
N ASP A 94 -1.23 19.17 8.07
CA ASP A 94 -0.45 19.51 9.27
C ASP A 94 1.06 19.66 8.99
N ARG A 95 1.50 19.52 7.74
CA ARG A 95 2.90 19.59 7.29
C ARG A 95 3.84 18.56 7.96
N ARG A 96 3.31 17.46 8.51
CA ARG A 96 4.11 16.38 9.11
C ARG A 96 4.78 15.50 8.05
N ILE A 97 4.18 15.40 6.87
CA ILE A 97 4.71 14.65 5.73
C ILE A 97 4.84 15.53 4.49
N ARG A 98 5.69 15.10 3.54
CA ARG A 98 5.93 15.79 2.27
C ARG A 98 5.72 14.93 1.04
N ARG A 99 5.64 13.60 1.22
CA ARG A 99 5.61 12.63 0.11
C ARG A 99 4.91 11.35 0.54
N VAL A 100 4.30 10.69 -0.44
CA VAL A 100 3.87 9.29 -0.34
C VAL A 100 4.63 8.47 -1.39
N CYS A 101 5.16 7.32 -0.98
CA CYS A 101 5.78 6.34 -1.87
C CYS A 101 4.87 5.12 -1.96
N ILE A 102 4.47 4.75 -3.18
CA ILE A 102 3.65 3.57 -3.45
C ILE A 102 4.56 2.49 -4.05
N GLN A 103 4.70 1.40 -3.32
CA GLN A 103 5.35 0.18 -3.77
C GLN A 103 4.29 -0.85 -4.17
N SER A 104 4.64 -1.78 -5.03
CA SER A 104 3.70 -2.78 -5.52
C SER A 104 4.28 -4.18 -5.59
N LEU A 105 3.39 -5.16 -5.48
CA LEU A 105 3.67 -6.53 -5.93
C LEU A 105 3.50 -6.62 -7.45
N ASN A 106 4.26 -7.48 -8.10
CA ASN A 106 4.02 -7.81 -9.51
C ASN A 106 2.82 -8.76 -9.58
N VAL A 107 1.65 -8.26 -9.99
CA VAL A 107 0.41 -9.02 -10.20
C VAL A 107 -0.37 -8.42 -11.38
N PRO A 108 -1.23 -9.18 -12.07
CA PRO A 108 -2.11 -8.62 -13.10
C PRO A 108 -2.98 -7.47 -12.55
N GLY A 109 -3.16 -6.42 -13.34
CA GLY A 109 -3.97 -5.24 -12.98
C GLY A 109 -3.31 -4.28 -11.98
N ILE A 110 -2.00 -4.41 -11.73
CA ILE A 110 -1.31 -3.59 -10.73
C ILE A 110 -1.18 -2.12 -11.13
N LEU A 111 -1.07 -1.83 -12.43
CA LEU A 111 -0.91 -0.46 -12.92
C LEU A 111 -2.16 0.37 -12.61
N GLU A 112 -3.34 -0.20 -12.88
CA GLU A 112 -4.63 0.40 -12.62
C GLU A 112 -4.84 0.64 -11.13
N GLU A 113 -4.43 -0.30 -10.28
CA GLU A 113 -4.49 -0.16 -8.83
C GLU A 113 -3.57 0.96 -8.31
N ILE A 114 -2.34 1.06 -8.81
CA ILE A 114 -1.42 2.15 -8.43
C ILE A 114 -1.99 3.50 -8.84
N ILE A 115 -2.52 3.61 -10.07
CA ILE A 115 -3.14 4.85 -10.56
C ILE A 115 -4.36 5.21 -9.71
N SER A 116 -5.21 4.24 -9.38
CA SER A 116 -6.39 4.43 -8.53
C SER A 116 -5.99 4.94 -7.14
N LEU A 117 -5.04 4.27 -6.48
CA LEU A 117 -4.53 4.68 -5.16
C LEU A 117 -3.88 6.07 -5.20
N ALA A 118 -3.07 6.36 -6.23
CA ALA A 118 -2.43 7.66 -6.38
C ALA A 118 -3.46 8.79 -6.57
N ARG A 119 -4.58 8.53 -7.28
CA ARG A 119 -5.68 9.48 -7.41
C ARG A 119 -6.39 9.71 -6.09
N MET A 120 -6.68 8.66 -5.32
CA MET A 120 -7.29 8.81 -3.99
C MET A 120 -6.44 9.69 -3.07
N ILE A 121 -5.11 9.49 -3.07
CA ILE A 121 -4.17 10.28 -2.25
C ILE A 121 -4.04 11.72 -2.76
N ARG A 122 -4.12 11.96 -4.07
CA ARG A 122 -4.02 13.31 -4.63
C ARG A 122 -5.24 14.18 -4.32
N LEU A 123 -6.40 13.56 -4.09
CA LEU A 123 -7.68 14.25 -3.90
C LEU A 123 -8.00 14.58 -2.43
N THR A 124 -7.14 14.17 -1.49
CA THR A 124 -7.21 14.58 -0.08
C THR A 124 -6.36 15.81 0.18
#